data_AF-A0A653XN66-F1
#
_entry.id   AF-A0A653XN66-F1
#
_cell.length_a   1.000
_cell.length_b   1.000
_cell.length_c   1.000
_cell.angle_alpha   90.00
_cell.angle_beta   90.00
_cell.angle_gamma   90.00
#
_symmetry.space_group_name_H-M   'P 1'
#
loop_
_entity.id
_entity.type
_entity.pdbx_description
1 polymer ?
#
loop_
_entity_poly.entity_id
_entity_poly.type
_entity_poly.pdbx_seq_one_letter_code
_entity_poly.pdbx_strand_id
1 'polypeptide(L)'
;MSTPKTPFAPAEPGIAAGSAPGAPGTAPDTGDALADAFAAEYSVRPIPAAGPVDTTPIAGTPAALDSLDALWKAVVHETRTRGNDIHLPISLAFAERLCRAYPDADADLVRVATLLHDTGWAHVDESRILSEGFTGDWRKATIRYEHEKQGCDVARRVLPGLGYAPGFVEQVCAIIDGHDTRPVARSLEDALMRDADRLWRFDHAGIALASSWFGMDPATYTDRLAAEIIPELITGAALEMATADLARSNALLKTAVIR
;
A
#
# COMPACT_ATOMS: atom_id res chain seq x y z
N MET A 1 18.50 40.92 -4.55
CA MET A 1 17.04 40.87 -4.73
C MET A 1 16.55 39.67 -3.94
N SER A 2 16.11 39.90 -2.70
CA SER A 2 15.55 38.87 -1.82
C SER A 2 14.04 38.90 -1.96
N THR A 3 13.45 37.75 -2.25
CA THR A 3 12.00 37.54 -2.17
C THR A 3 11.57 37.47 -0.70
N PRO A 4 10.43 38.08 -0.29
CA PRO A 4 9.92 37.95 1.07
C PRO A 4 9.28 36.57 1.27
N LYS A 5 9.61 35.91 2.37
CA LYS A 5 8.92 34.71 2.85
C LYS A 5 7.60 35.13 3.52
N THR A 6 6.48 34.59 3.03
CA THR A 6 5.17 34.67 3.69
C THR A 6 5.21 33.82 4.98
N PRO A 7 4.74 34.31 6.13
CA PRO A 7 4.69 33.51 7.36
C PRO A 7 3.52 32.53 7.34
N PHE A 8 3.82 31.26 7.65
CA PHE A 8 2.83 30.20 7.88
C PHE A 8 2.25 30.35 9.30
N ALA A 9 0.94 30.33 9.43
CA ALA A 9 0.26 30.32 10.73
C ALA A 9 0.30 28.91 11.35
N PRO A 10 0.50 28.76 12.68
CA PRO A 10 0.51 27.45 13.31
C PRO A 10 -0.91 26.90 13.44
N ALA A 11 -1.10 25.63 13.09
CA ALA A 11 -2.32 24.88 13.34
C ALA A 11 -2.38 24.44 14.82
N GLU A 12 -3.55 24.55 15.44
CA GLU A 12 -3.79 24.08 16.81
C GLU A 12 -3.76 22.54 16.92
N PRO A 13 -3.28 21.98 18.04
CA PRO A 13 -3.20 20.53 18.22
C PRO A 13 -4.59 19.92 18.48
N GLY A 14 -5.04 19.10 17.53
CA GLY A 14 -6.22 18.24 17.68
C GLY A 14 -5.99 17.14 18.73
N ILE A 15 -6.97 16.95 19.59
CA ILE A 15 -6.98 15.97 20.68
C ILE A 15 -7.02 14.55 20.10
N ALA A 16 -5.96 13.77 20.34
CA ALA A 16 -5.92 12.34 20.01
C ALA A 16 -6.71 11.54 21.05
N ALA A 17 -7.82 10.92 20.63
CA ALA A 17 -8.51 9.90 21.41
C ALA A 17 -7.85 8.54 21.13
N GLY A 18 -7.00 8.08 22.05
CA GLY A 18 -6.43 6.74 22.02
C GLY A 18 -7.44 5.69 22.48
N SER A 19 -7.68 4.68 21.64
CA SER A 19 -8.36 3.45 22.05
C SER A 19 -7.32 2.38 22.39
N ALA A 20 -7.42 1.83 23.60
CA ALA A 20 -6.58 0.75 24.11
C ALA A 20 -6.84 -0.59 23.38
N PRO A 21 -5.87 -1.54 23.37
CA PRO A 21 -6.05 -2.81 22.68
C PRO A 21 -7.00 -3.73 23.44
N GLY A 22 -8.06 -4.17 22.76
CA GLY A 22 -9.03 -5.15 23.26
C GLY A 22 -8.48 -6.58 23.22
N ALA A 23 -8.92 -7.39 24.19
CA ALA A 23 -8.72 -8.84 24.30
C ALA A 23 -9.14 -9.59 23.00
N PRO A 24 -8.70 -10.84 22.77
CA PRO A 24 -8.96 -11.55 21.51
C PRO A 24 -10.45 -11.83 21.37
N GLY A 25 -11.12 -10.96 20.61
CA GLY A 25 -12.54 -11.03 20.31
C GLY A 25 -12.79 -11.88 19.06
N THR A 26 -13.93 -12.56 19.06
CA THR A 26 -14.55 -13.14 17.86
C THR A 26 -14.44 -12.21 16.65
N ALA A 27 -14.16 -12.77 15.47
CA ALA A 27 -14.06 -12.02 14.21
C ALA A 27 -15.28 -11.08 14.07
N PRO A 28 -15.06 -9.79 13.75
CA PRO A 28 -16.16 -8.85 13.55
C PRO A 28 -17.02 -9.29 12.34
N ASP A 29 -18.34 -9.25 12.49
CA ASP A 29 -19.29 -9.37 11.37
C ASP A 29 -19.19 -8.11 10.52
N THR A 30 -18.62 -8.24 9.33
CA THR A 30 -18.37 -7.14 8.41
C THR A 30 -19.54 -6.88 7.46
N GLY A 31 -20.55 -7.78 7.43
CA GLY A 31 -21.57 -7.82 6.38
C GLY A 31 -21.03 -8.27 5.01
N ASP A 32 -19.78 -8.74 4.95
CA ASP A 32 -19.07 -9.19 3.77
C ASP A 32 -18.60 -10.64 3.97
N ALA A 33 -19.37 -11.58 3.43
CA ALA A 33 -19.17 -13.00 3.68
C ALA A 33 -17.77 -13.53 3.34
N LEU A 34 -17.08 -12.90 2.36
CA LEU A 34 -15.70 -13.27 2.02
C LEU A 34 -14.72 -12.79 3.09
N ALA A 35 -14.91 -11.55 3.57
CA ALA A 35 -14.09 -11.01 4.65
C ALA A 35 -14.33 -11.77 5.97
N ASP A 36 -15.58 -12.14 6.27
CA ASP A 36 -15.91 -12.92 7.46
C ASP A 36 -15.27 -14.32 7.39
N ALA A 37 -15.32 -14.98 6.23
CA ALA A 37 -14.66 -16.27 6.01
C ALA A 37 -13.14 -16.16 6.16
N PHE A 38 -12.53 -15.15 5.55
CA PHE A 38 -11.09 -14.89 5.68
C PHE A 38 -10.69 -14.59 7.13
N ALA A 39 -11.51 -13.84 7.87
CA ALA A 39 -11.26 -13.55 9.28
C ALA A 39 -11.39 -14.78 10.18
N ALA A 40 -12.32 -15.69 9.87
CA ALA A 40 -12.46 -16.97 10.57
C ALA A 40 -11.28 -17.91 10.28
N GLU A 41 -10.83 -18.00 9.03
CA GLU A 41 -9.68 -18.81 8.63
C GLU A 41 -8.38 -18.32 9.27
N TYR A 42 -8.15 -17.01 9.25
CA TYR A 42 -6.95 -16.37 9.81
C TYR A 42 -7.26 -15.64 11.11
N SER A 43 -7.67 -16.39 12.14
CA SER A 43 -8.11 -15.83 13.43
C SER A 43 -7.00 -15.18 14.28
N VAL A 44 -5.72 -15.47 14.00
CA VAL A 44 -4.56 -14.85 14.67
C VAL A 44 -4.09 -13.63 13.87
N ARG A 45 -3.94 -12.49 14.56
CA ARG A 45 -3.53 -11.21 13.96
C ARG A 45 -2.29 -10.60 14.67
N PRO A 46 -1.31 -10.05 13.92
CA PRO A 46 -1.14 -10.17 12.47
C PRO A 46 -0.98 -11.64 12.03
N ILE A 47 -1.28 -11.96 10.77
CA ILE A 47 -1.21 -13.33 10.25
C ILE A 47 0.22 -13.88 10.41
N PRO A 48 0.46 -14.95 11.18
CA PRO A 48 1.81 -15.48 11.34
C PRO A 48 2.39 -15.97 10.00
N ALA A 49 3.64 -15.61 9.70
CA ALA A 49 4.34 -16.13 8.53
C ALA A 49 4.66 -17.61 8.69
N ALA A 50 4.45 -18.39 7.63
CA ALA A 50 4.84 -19.81 7.59
C ALA A 50 6.25 -20.00 7.01
N GLY A 51 6.70 -19.06 6.18
CA GLY A 51 8.01 -19.02 5.55
C GLY A 51 8.97 -18.01 6.19
N PRO A 52 10.19 -17.87 5.63
CA PRO A 52 11.17 -16.93 6.13
C PRO A 52 10.77 -15.47 5.89
N VAL A 53 11.04 -14.60 6.87
CA VAL A 53 10.81 -13.15 6.78
C VAL A 53 12.13 -12.44 6.49
N ASP A 54 12.23 -11.79 5.33
CA ASP A 54 13.40 -11.01 4.91
C ASP A 54 13.23 -9.53 5.28
N THR A 55 13.95 -9.10 6.32
CA THR A 55 13.95 -7.72 6.82
C THR A 55 15.17 -6.91 6.38
N THR A 56 15.94 -7.37 5.39
CA THR A 56 17.04 -6.58 4.81
C THR A 56 16.49 -5.34 4.07
N PRO A 57 17.27 -4.27 3.84
CA PRO A 57 16.76 -3.08 3.16
C PRO A 57 16.18 -3.40 1.77
N ILE A 58 14.96 -2.93 1.48
CA ILE A 58 14.27 -3.24 0.20
C ILE A 58 15.03 -2.70 -1.02
N ALA A 59 15.73 -1.57 -0.87
CA ALA A 59 16.57 -0.99 -1.92
C ALA A 59 17.70 -1.93 -2.41
N GLY A 60 18.06 -2.93 -1.61
CA GLY A 60 19.03 -3.97 -1.98
C GLY A 60 18.41 -5.22 -2.62
N THR A 61 17.09 -5.25 -2.85
CA THR A 61 16.35 -6.42 -3.35
C THR A 61 15.34 -5.98 -4.40
N PRO A 62 15.76 -5.73 -5.65
CA PRO A 62 14.80 -5.47 -6.73
C PRO A 62 13.87 -6.68 -6.91
N ALA A 63 12.62 -6.42 -7.29
CA ALA A 63 11.72 -7.49 -7.73
C ALA A 63 12.36 -8.20 -8.93
N ALA A 64 12.60 -9.50 -8.81
CA ALA A 64 13.49 -10.21 -9.72
C ALA A 64 12.70 -10.96 -10.80
N LEU A 65 11.99 -10.25 -11.68
CA LEU A 65 11.16 -10.89 -12.70
C LEU A 65 11.07 -10.12 -14.02
N ASP A 66 11.89 -10.52 -14.98
CA ASP A 66 11.67 -10.21 -16.40
C ASP A 66 10.31 -10.73 -16.90
N SER A 67 9.67 -11.67 -16.18
CA SER A 67 8.38 -12.26 -16.57
C SER A 67 7.21 -11.27 -16.55
N LEU A 68 7.33 -10.13 -15.83
CA LEU A 68 6.31 -9.08 -15.81
C LEU A 68 6.62 -7.90 -16.73
N ASP A 69 7.74 -7.91 -17.45
CA ASP A 69 8.14 -6.82 -18.35
C ASP A 69 7.08 -6.47 -19.39
N ALA A 70 6.41 -7.48 -19.95
CA ALA A 70 5.36 -7.27 -20.93
C ALA A 70 4.16 -6.51 -20.31
N LEU A 71 3.83 -6.80 -19.05
CA LEU A 71 2.80 -6.10 -18.31
C LEU A 71 3.24 -4.66 -17.98
N TRP A 72 4.47 -4.46 -17.49
CA TRP A 72 5.03 -3.13 -17.28
C TRP A 72 4.99 -2.26 -18.54
N LYS A 73 5.38 -2.84 -19.69
CA LYS A 73 5.33 -2.18 -21.00
C LYS A 73 3.91 -1.81 -21.41
N ALA A 74 2.92 -2.63 -21.06
CA ALA A 74 1.52 -2.39 -21.38
C ALA A 74 0.88 -1.25 -20.56
N VAL A 75 1.48 -0.87 -19.42
CA VAL A 75 0.95 0.16 -18.52
C VAL A 75 1.90 1.35 -18.27
N VAL A 76 2.88 1.58 -19.16
CA VAL A 76 3.87 2.68 -19.01
C VAL A 76 3.22 4.05 -18.86
N HIS A 77 2.06 4.26 -19.48
CA HIS A 77 1.33 5.52 -19.32
C HIS A 77 0.84 5.68 -17.87
N GLU A 78 0.23 4.64 -17.32
CA GLU A 78 -0.34 4.61 -15.99
C GLU A 78 0.70 4.68 -14.86
N THR A 79 1.93 4.24 -15.13
CA THR A 79 3.04 4.36 -14.16
C THR A 79 3.54 5.78 -13.99
N ARG A 80 3.21 6.74 -14.87
CA ARG A 80 3.70 8.13 -14.74
C ARG A 80 2.92 8.98 -13.75
N THR A 81 1.71 8.56 -13.40
CA THR A 81 0.87 9.32 -12.49
C THR A 81 1.42 9.25 -11.08
N ARG A 82 1.53 10.41 -10.42
CA ARG A 82 1.85 10.55 -9.00
C ARG A 82 3.08 9.75 -8.50
N GLY A 83 4.06 9.49 -9.36
CA GLY A 83 5.26 8.71 -9.00
C GLY A 83 5.03 7.20 -8.88
N ASN A 84 4.03 6.66 -9.59
CA ASN A 84 3.77 5.21 -9.68
C ASN A 84 4.98 4.43 -10.23
N ASP A 85 5.87 5.06 -10.99
CA ASP A 85 7.13 4.49 -11.49
C ASP A 85 8.22 4.35 -10.41
N ILE A 86 7.98 4.88 -9.20
CA ILE A 86 8.75 4.61 -7.98
C ILE A 86 7.96 3.69 -7.05
N HIS A 87 6.68 4.00 -6.82
CA HIS A 87 5.80 3.26 -5.91
C HIS A 87 5.63 1.79 -6.32
N LEU A 88 5.13 1.53 -7.55
CA LEU A 88 4.75 0.18 -7.97
C LEU A 88 5.93 -0.81 -7.97
N PRO A 89 7.14 -0.47 -8.45
CA PRO A 89 8.27 -1.38 -8.40
C PRO A 89 8.71 -1.74 -6.96
N ILE A 90 8.67 -0.78 -6.03
CA ILE A 90 9.01 -1.03 -4.62
C ILE A 90 7.94 -1.89 -3.96
N SER A 91 6.66 -1.60 -4.17
CA SER A 91 5.56 -2.45 -3.70
C SER A 91 5.67 -3.87 -4.25
N LEU A 92 5.98 -4.05 -5.54
CA LEU A 92 6.18 -5.37 -6.12
C LEU A 92 7.33 -6.14 -5.44
N ALA A 93 8.43 -5.48 -5.10
CA ALA A 93 9.54 -6.11 -4.38
C ALA A 93 9.13 -6.60 -2.99
N PHE A 94 8.29 -5.84 -2.28
CA PHE A 94 7.69 -6.29 -1.01
C PHE A 94 6.72 -7.44 -1.21
N ALA A 95 5.85 -7.37 -2.23
CA ALA A 95 4.94 -8.46 -2.57
C ALA A 95 5.69 -9.79 -2.77
N GLU A 96 6.85 -9.79 -3.43
CA GLU A 96 7.65 -11.01 -3.59
C GLU A 96 8.20 -11.55 -2.26
N ARG A 97 8.63 -10.67 -1.35
CA ARG A 97 9.06 -11.09 -0.01
C ARG A 97 7.90 -11.66 0.79
N LEU A 98 6.73 -11.04 0.69
CA LEU A 98 5.51 -11.53 1.32
C LEU A 98 5.13 -12.91 0.76
N CYS A 99 5.13 -13.13 -0.55
CA CYS A 99 4.86 -14.45 -1.13
C CYS A 99 5.84 -15.53 -0.65
N ARG A 100 7.11 -15.19 -0.36
CA ARG A 100 8.06 -16.14 0.25
C ARG A 100 7.74 -16.46 1.71
N ALA A 101 7.26 -15.47 2.47
CA ALA A 101 6.82 -15.63 3.85
C ALA A 101 5.47 -16.37 3.98
N TYR A 102 4.66 -16.34 2.91
CA TYR A 102 3.33 -16.95 2.81
C TYR A 102 3.21 -17.84 1.57
N PRO A 103 3.84 -19.03 1.58
CA PRO A 103 3.93 -19.90 0.40
C PRO A 103 2.59 -20.49 -0.06
N ASP A 104 1.54 -20.41 0.76
CA ASP A 104 0.19 -20.87 0.41
C ASP A 104 -0.58 -19.85 -0.46
N ALA A 105 -0.09 -18.61 -0.58
CA ALA A 105 -0.69 -17.60 -1.44
C ALA A 105 -0.39 -17.85 -2.92
N ASP A 106 -1.33 -17.52 -3.81
CA ASP A 106 -1.05 -17.44 -5.25
C ASP A 106 -0.13 -16.24 -5.54
N ALA A 107 1.17 -16.52 -5.69
CA ALA A 107 2.19 -15.51 -5.90
C ALA A 107 1.98 -14.72 -7.20
N ASP A 108 1.46 -15.33 -8.26
CA ASP A 108 1.25 -14.62 -9.53
C ASP A 108 0.06 -13.66 -9.43
N LEU A 109 -1.01 -14.06 -8.73
CA LEU A 109 -2.13 -13.19 -8.43
C LEU A 109 -1.71 -11.97 -7.60
N VAL A 110 -0.94 -12.16 -6.53
CA VAL A 110 -0.43 -11.06 -5.69
C VAL A 110 0.43 -10.10 -6.50
N ARG A 111 1.38 -10.63 -7.30
CA ARG A 111 2.30 -9.81 -8.10
C ARG A 111 1.56 -8.98 -9.15
N VAL A 112 0.66 -9.60 -9.92
CA VAL A 112 -0.10 -8.91 -10.97
C VAL A 112 -1.04 -7.88 -10.37
N ALA A 113 -1.74 -8.21 -9.28
CA ALA A 113 -2.58 -7.25 -8.57
C ALA A 113 -1.77 -6.08 -8.00
N THR A 114 -0.60 -6.34 -7.40
CA THR A 114 0.31 -5.29 -6.89
C THR A 114 0.82 -4.38 -8.01
N LEU A 115 1.14 -4.91 -9.19
CA LEU A 115 1.57 -4.08 -10.31
C LEU A 115 0.43 -3.16 -10.80
N LEU A 116 -0.80 -3.65 -10.78
CA LEU A 116 -1.95 -2.97 -11.39
C LEU A 116 -2.80 -2.12 -10.44
N HIS A 117 -2.74 -2.32 -9.12
CA HIS A 117 -3.70 -1.74 -8.16
C HIS A 117 -3.90 -0.24 -8.32
N ASP A 118 -2.80 0.48 -8.56
CA ASP A 118 -2.79 1.94 -8.62
C ASP A 118 -2.75 2.52 -10.03
N THR A 119 -2.92 1.70 -11.07
CA THR A 119 -2.95 2.16 -12.46
C THR A 119 -4.16 3.04 -12.77
N GLY A 120 -5.25 2.89 -12.02
CA GLY A 120 -6.46 3.68 -12.21
C GLY A 120 -6.30 5.17 -11.92
N TRP A 121 -5.26 5.57 -11.17
CA TRP A 121 -5.00 6.98 -10.88
C TRP A 121 -4.71 7.80 -12.13
N ALA A 122 -4.20 7.20 -13.20
CA ALA A 122 -3.98 7.87 -14.48
C ALA A 122 -5.27 8.23 -15.22
N HIS A 123 -6.40 7.70 -14.79
CA HIS A 123 -7.71 7.84 -15.43
C HIS A 123 -8.71 8.62 -14.56
N VAL A 124 -8.24 9.25 -13.48
CA VAL A 124 -9.03 10.19 -12.66
C VAL A 124 -8.48 11.62 -12.82
N ASP A 125 -9.24 12.61 -12.34
CA ASP A 125 -8.84 14.02 -12.46
C ASP A 125 -7.59 14.31 -11.61
N GLU A 126 -6.47 14.54 -12.30
CA GLU A 126 -5.15 14.78 -11.69
C GLU A 126 -5.14 15.96 -10.72
N SER A 127 -5.93 17.01 -10.99
CA SER A 127 -6.02 18.20 -10.14
C SER A 127 -6.66 17.91 -8.78
N ARG A 128 -7.41 16.81 -8.68
CA ARG A 128 -8.11 16.36 -7.47
C ARG A 128 -7.34 15.29 -6.70
N ILE A 129 -6.32 14.66 -7.30
CA ILE A 129 -5.58 13.54 -6.69
C ILE A 129 -5.00 13.94 -5.34
N LEU A 130 -4.18 15.00 -5.30
CA LEU A 130 -3.54 15.42 -4.05
C LEU A 130 -4.52 16.13 -3.10
N SER A 131 -5.40 16.98 -3.65
CA SER A 131 -6.33 17.80 -2.86
C SER A 131 -7.53 17.05 -2.28
N GLU A 132 -7.85 15.85 -2.79
CA GLU A 132 -8.96 15.02 -2.27
C GLU A 132 -8.46 13.65 -1.81
N GLY A 133 -7.52 13.04 -2.54
CA GLY A 133 -7.02 11.70 -2.26
C GLY A 133 -6.03 11.63 -1.10
N PHE A 134 -5.38 12.73 -0.73
CA PHE A 134 -4.30 12.74 0.28
C PHE A 134 -4.49 13.80 1.38
N THR A 135 -5.71 14.31 1.56
CA THR A 135 -6.08 15.24 2.64
C THR A 135 -7.36 14.81 3.35
N GLY A 136 -7.49 15.09 4.65
CA GLY A 136 -8.71 14.80 5.43
C GLY A 136 -8.99 13.30 5.64
N ASP A 137 -10.28 12.92 5.73
CA ASP A 137 -10.73 11.52 5.76
C ASP A 137 -10.68 10.91 4.35
N TRP A 138 -9.46 10.78 3.84
CA TRP A 138 -9.16 10.39 2.46
C TRP A 138 -9.77 9.05 2.05
N ARG A 139 -10.06 8.16 3.00
CA ARG A 139 -10.70 6.85 2.75
C ARG A 139 -12.12 6.95 2.22
N LYS A 140 -12.77 8.10 2.41
CA LYS A 140 -14.11 8.39 1.88
C LYS A 140 -14.09 9.24 0.62
N ALA A 141 -12.91 9.61 0.13
CA ALA A 141 -12.80 10.43 -1.07
C ALA A 141 -13.34 9.65 -2.27
N THR A 142 -14.32 10.22 -2.98
CA THR A 142 -14.93 9.60 -4.17
C THR A 142 -13.89 9.22 -5.21
N ILE A 143 -12.82 10.01 -5.33
CA ILE A 143 -11.70 9.75 -6.24
C ILE A 143 -10.99 8.41 -5.96
N ARG A 144 -11.07 7.89 -4.73
CA ARG A 144 -10.50 6.57 -4.42
C ARG A 144 -11.29 5.43 -5.03
N TYR A 145 -12.61 5.44 -4.85
CA TYR A 145 -13.49 4.50 -5.53
C TYR A 145 -13.38 4.60 -7.06
N GLU A 146 -13.21 5.82 -7.59
CA GLU A 146 -12.99 6.04 -9.02
C GLU A 146 -11.70 5.36 -9.51
N HIS A 147 -10.56 5.54 -8.82
CA HIS A 147 -9.32 4.91 -9.28
C HIS A 147 -9.37 3.39 -9.14
N GLU A 148 -10.01 2.83 -8.10
CA GLU A 148 -10.14 1.37 -7.94
C GLU A 148 -10.90 0.77 -9.14
N LYS A 149 -12.00 1.42 -9.53
CA LYS A 149 -12.76 1.03 -10.72
C LYS A 149 -11.94 1.16 -12.00
N GLN A 150 -11.23 2.28 -12.19
CA GLN A 150 -10.38 2.47 -13.36
C GLN A 150 -9.22 1.47 -13.40
N GLY A 151 -8.67 1.06 -12.25
CA GLY A 151 -7.65 0.02 -12.16
C GLY A 151 -8.16 -1.33 -12.65
N CYS A 152 -9.40 -1.68 -12.32
CA CYS A 152 -10.06 -2.86 -12.89
C CYS A 152 -10.25 -2.75 -14.41
N ASP A 153 -10.60 -1.57 -14.93
CA ASP A 153 -10.74 -1.35 -16.38
C ASP A 153 -9.38 -1.47 -17.09
N VAL A 154 -8.29 -0.99 -16.48
CA VAL A 154 -6.92 -1.21 -16.97
C VAL A 154 -6.59 -2.71 -16.98
N ALA A 155 -6.84 -3.43 -15.88
CA ALA A 155 -6.57 -4.87 -15.80
C ALA A 155 -7.31 -5.66 -16.90
N ARG A 156 -8.60 -5.40 -17.09
CA ARG A 156 -9.42 -6.02 -18.15
C ARG A 156 -8.94 -5.69 -19.56
N ARG A 157 -8.36 -4.51 -19.76
CA ARG A 157 -7.80 -4.10 -21.06
C ARG A 157 -6.48 -4.80 -21.37
N VAL A 158 -5.56 -4.88 -20.40
CA VAL A 158 -4.17 -5.29 -20.68
C VAL A 158 -3.93 -6.79 -20.52
N LEU A 159 -4.54 -7.43 -19.53
CA LEU A 159 -4.22 -8.82 -19.18
C LEU A 159 -4.61 -9.85 -20.27
N PRO A 160 -5.76 -9.74 -20.96
CA PRO A 160 -6.11 -10.71 -22.01
C PRO A 160 -5.10 -10.74 -23.17
N GLY A 161 -4.57 -9.58 -23.57
CA GLY A 161 -3.57 -9.47 -24.63
C GLY A 161 -2.21 -10.09 -24.27
N LEU A 162 -1.98 -10.34 -22.98
CA LEU A 162 -0.78 -10.97 -22.44
C LEU A 162 -0.99 -12.47 -22.13
N GLY A 163 -2.17 -13.02 -22.44
CA GLY A 163 -2.47 -14.45 -22.31
C GLY A 163 -3.06 -14.88 -20.96
N TYR A 164 -3.42 -13.95 -20.08
CA TYR A 164 -4.08 -14.28 -18.82
C TYR A 164 -5.54 -14.73 -19.06
N ALA A 165 -5.95 -15.79 -18.36
CA ALA A 165 -7.29 -16.35 -18.48
C ALA A 165 -8.35 -15.38 -17.90
N PRO A 166 -9.59 -15.35 -18.44
CA PRO A 166 -10.64 -14.45 -17.94
C PRO A 166 -10.92 -14.57 -16.43
N GLY A 167 -10.87 -15.79 -15.88
CA GLY A 167 -11.04 -16.01 -14.44
C GLY A 167 -9.95 -15.33 -13.59
N PHE A 168 -8.69 -15.39 -14.05
CA PHE A 168 -7.58 -14.72 -13.38
C PHE A 168 -7.72 -13.19 -13.42
N VAL A 169 -8.19 -12.64 -14.55
CA VAL A 169 -8.45 -11.20 -14.68
C VAL A 169 -9.48 -10.72 -13.66
N GLU A 170 -10.55 -11.48 -13.45
CA GLU A 170 -11.57 -11.13 -12.45
C GLU A 170 -11.07 -11.32 -11.01
N GLN A 171 -10.18 -12.29 -10.74
CA GLN A 171 -9.51 -12.40 -9.44
C GLN A 171 -8.63 -11.18 -9.15
N VAL A 172 -7.86 -10.70 -10.13
CA VAL A 172 -7.08 -9.45 -10.03
C VAL A 172 -8.02 -8.27 -9.76
N CYS A 173 -9.10 -8.13 -10.53
CA CYS A 173 -10.06 -7.06 -10.33
C CYS A 173 -10.71 -7.10 -8.94
N ALA A 174 -11.01 -8.29 -8.40
CA ALA A 174 -11.59 -8.42 -7.06
C ALA A 174 -10.66 -7.96 -5.94
N ILE A 175 -9.34 -8.03 -6.15
CA ILE A 175 -8.34 -7.48 -5.24
C ILE A 175 -8.24 -5.96 -5.40
N ILE A 176 -8.13 -5.47 -6.64
CA ILE A 176 -8.00 -4.03 -6.94
C ILE A 176 -9.24 -3.25 -6.48
N ASP A 177 -10.44 -3.78 -6.74
CA ASP A 177 -11.70 -3.18 -6.34
C ASP A 177 -11.83 -3.16 -4.82
N GLY A 178 -11.62 -2.00 -4.21
CA GLY A 178 -11.66 -1.78 -2.78
C GLY A 178 -10.32 -1.93 -2.05
N HIS A 179 -9.17 -2.08 -2.72
CA HIS A 179 -7.87 -2.22 -2.04
C HIS A 179 -7.51 -1.04 -1.13
N ASP A 180 -8.06 0.15 -1.42
CA ASP A 180 -7.86 1.40 -0.70
C ASP A 180 -9.07 1.72 0.20
N THR A 181 -10.28 1.42 -0.26
CA THR A 181 -11.54 1.87 0.37
C THR A 181 -12.18 0.83 1.27
N ARG A 182 -12.05 -0.47 0.98
CA ARG A 182 -12.56 -1.55 1.84
C ARG A 182 -11.64 -1.70 3.05
N PRO A 183 -12.19 -1.72 4.29
CA PRO A 183 -11.37 -1.75 5.51
C PRO A 183 -10.77 -3.13 5.84
N VAL A 184 -11.22 -4.18 5.15
CA VAL A 184 -10.89 -5.57 5.44
C VAL A 184 -10.42 -6.31 4.19
N ALA A 185 -9.50 -7.26 4.37
CA ALA A 185 -9.09 -8.17 3.31
C ALA A 185 -10.09 -9.34 3.16
N ARG A 186 -10.23 -9.86 1.95
CA ARG A 186 -11.12 -10.98 1.59
C ARG A 186 -10.38 -12.28 1.28
N SER A 187 -9.06 -12.23 1.11
CA SER A 187 -8.20 -13.40 0.89
C SER A 187 -6.78 -13.12 1.37
N LEU A 188 -5.94 -14.15 1.39
CA LEU A 188 -4.52 -13.98 1.70
C LEU A 188 -3.84 -13.10 0.65
N GLU A 189 -4.13 -13.29 -0.63
CA GLU A 189 -3.58 -12.49 -1.72
C GLU A 189 -3.97 -11.01 -1.63
N ASP A 190 -5.22 -10.72 -1.28
CA ASP A 190 -5.71 -9.36 -1.01
C ASP A 190 -4.93 -8.75 0.18
N ALA A 191 -4.74 -9.51 1.26
CA ALA A 191 -3.95 -9.05 2.40
C ALA A 191 -2.48 -8.77 2.04
N LEU A 192 -1.83 -9.65 1.26
CA LEU A 192 -0.43 -9.47 0.86
C LEU A 192 -0.26 -8.28 -0.08
N MET A 193 -1.17 -8.08 -1.03
CA MET A 193 -1.14 -6.91 -1.92
C MET A 193 -1.27 -5.61 -1.13
N ARG A 194 -2.23 -5.54 -0.21
CA ARG A 194 -2.44 -4.35 0.64
C ARG A 194 -1.26 -4.06 1.55
N ASP A 195 -0.65 -5.08 2.13
CA ASP A 195 0.55 -4.89 2.92
C ASP A 195 1.72 -4.42 2.04
N ALA A 196 1.84 -4.92 0.80
CA ALA A 196 2.84 -4.44 -0.16
C ALA A 196 2.64 -2.96 -0.57
N ASP A 197 1.40 -2.50 -0.76
CA ASP A 197 1.08 -1.06 -0.95
C ASP A 197 1.37 -0.23 0.31
N ARG A 198 1.30 -0.80 1.51
CA ARG A 198 1.69 -0.06 2.72
C ARG A 198 3.20 -0.01 2.91
N LEU A 199 3.90 -1.10 2.61
CA LEU A 199 5.31 -1.31 2.94
C LEU A 199 6.26 -0.36 2.21
N TRP A 200 5.98 0.02 0.96
CA TRP A 200 6.88 0.92 0.22
C TRP A 200 7.08 2.26 0.94
N ARG A 201 6.11 2.70 1.76
CA ARG A 201 6.13 3.96 2.50
C ARG A 201 7.19 3.99 3.61
N PHE A 202 7.76 2.84 4.01
CA PHE A 202 8.73 2.74 5.11
C PHE A 202 10.19 2.85 4.65
N ASP A 203 10.46 2.62 3.36
CA ASP A 203 11.78 2.85 2.76
C ASP A 203 12.04 4.37 2.55
N HIS A 204 13.30 4.75 2.41
CA HIS A 204 13.71 6.15 2.24
C HIS A 204 13.09 6.80 0.99
N ALA A 205 12.98 6.07 -0.13
CA ALA A 205 12.34 6.59 -1.34
C ALA A 205 10.85 6.83 -1.10
N GLY A 206 10.20 5.89 -0.39
CA GLY A 206 8.80 6.01 -0.02
C GLY A 206 8.52 7.19 0.90
N ILE A 207 9.33 7.36 1.94
CA ILE A 207 9.22 8.49 2.87
C ILE A 207 9.38 9.81 2.11
N ALA A 208 10.42 9.95 1.29
CA ALA A 208 10.69 11.20 0.57
C ALA A 208 9.55 11.58 -0.40
N LEU A 209 8.99 10.59 -1.10
CA LEU A 209 7.91 10.82 -2.05
C LEU A 209 6.57 11.03 -1.34
N ALA A 210 6.18 10.12 -0.47
CA ALA A 210 4.87 10.15 0.16
C ALA A 210 4.72 11.32 1.14
N SER A 211 5.77 11.71 1.88
CA SER A 211 5.69 12.89 2.76
C SER A 211 5.35 14.15 1.97
N SER A 212 5.83 14.27 0.73
CA SER A 212 5.50 15.39 -0.16
C SER A 212 4.01 15.43 -0.55
N TRP A 213 3.38 14.28 -0.75
CA TRP A 213 1.95 14.19 -1.05
C TRP A 213 1.07 14.70 0.09
N PHE A 214 1.51 14.47 1.33
CA PHE A 214 0.80 14.90 2.54
C PHE A 214 1.24 16.27 3.04
N GLY A 215 2.21 16.94 2.38
CA GLY A 215 2.77 18.20 2.85
C GLY A 215 3.46 18.11 4.21
N MET A 216 4.01 16.94 4.54
CA MET A 216 4.69 16.66 5.81
C MET A 216 6.21 16.64 5.62
N ASP A 217 6.95 17.09 6.62
CA ASP A 217 8.37 16.80 6.72
C ASP A 217 8.60 15.30 7.02
N PRO A 218 9.80 14.74 6.74
CA PRO A 218 10.06 13.33 6.98
C PRO A 218 9.88 12.89 8.44
N ALA A 219 10.18 13.72 9.43
CA ALA A 219 10.05 13.32 10.83
C ALA A 219 8.58 13.13 11.20
N THR A 220 7.75 14.13 10.89
CA THR A 220 6.30 14.07 11.08
C THR A 220 5.67 12.90 10.31
N TYR A 221 6.12 12.67 9.07
CA TYR A 221 5.62 11.54 8.27
C TYR A 221 6.00 10.19 8.89
N THR A 222 7.22 10.02 9.40
CA THR A 222 7.63 8.78 10.08
C THR A 222 6.90 8.53 11.39
N ASP A 223 6.52 9.58 12.15
CA ASP A 223 5.66 9.40 13.33
C ASP A 223 4.29 8.85 12.91
N ARG A 224 3.74 9.38 11.81
CA ARG A 224 2.47 8.91 11.26
C ARG A 224 2.56 7.47 10.79
N LEU A 225 3.64 7.07 10.13
CA LEU A 225 3.85 5.66 9.76
C LEU A 225 3.81 4.75 11.00
N ALA A 226 4.44 5.16 12.10
CA ALA A 226 4.44 4.41 13.35
C ALA A 226 3.05 4.33 14.01
N ALA A 227 2.33 5.45 14.05
CA ALA A 227 1.09 5.58 14.81
C ALA A 227 -0.15 5.11 14.04
N GLU A 228 -0.17 5.29 12.72
CA GLU A 228 -1.36 5.05 11.89
C GLU A 228 -1.17 3.86 10.95
N ILE A 229 0.00 3.68 10.32
CA ILE A 229 0.16 2.69 9.25
C ILE A 229 0.60 1.32 9.79
N ILE A 230 1.52 1.27 10.77
CA ILE A 230 1.93 0.01 11.41
C ILE A 230 0.72 -0.79 11.96
N PRO A 231 -0.24 -0.16 12.68
CA PRO A 231 -1.42 -0.88 13.18
C PRO A 231 -2.35 -1.45 12.10
N GLU A 232 -2.23 -1.00 10.85
CA GLU A 232 -3.04 -1.47 9.73
C GLU A 232 -2.41 -2.66 8.98
N LEU A 233 -1.16 -3.03 9.30
CA LEU A 233 -0.49 -4.16 8.65
C LEU A 233 -1.17 -5.47 9.04
N ILE A 234 -1.52 -6.25 8.02
CA ILE A 234 -2.38 -7.43 8.17
C ILE A 234 -1.54 -8.66 8.54
N THR A 235 -0.31 -8.74 8.03
CA THR A 235 0.56 -9.89 8.14
C THR A 235 1.77 -9.65 9.06
N GLY A 236 2.20 -10.71 9.75
CA GLY A 236 3.36 -10.66 10.65
C GLY A 236 4.65 -10.30 9.90
N ALA A 237 4.85 -10.85 8.70
CA ALA A 237 6.02 -10.52 7.89
C ALA A 237 6.03 -9.03 7.50
N ALA A 238 4.89 -8.44 7.13
CA ALA A 238 4.80 -7.02 6.84
C ALA A 238 5.10 -6.16 8.07
N LEU A 239 4.58 -6.53 9.25
CA LEU A 239 4.89 -5.83 10.50
C LEU A 239 6.40 -5.82 10.78
N GLU A 240 7.07 -6.97 10.64
CA GLU A 240 8.52 -7.09 10.84
C GLU A 240 9.32 -6.26 9.84
N MET A 241 8.97 -6.33 8.54
CA MET A 241 9.61 -5.54 7.49
C MET A 241 9.44 -4.03 7.73
N ALA A 242 8.21 -3.57 7.98
CA ALA A 242 7.90 -2.17 8.23
C ALA A 242 8.63 -1.62 9.46
N THR A 243 8.67 -2.39 10.55
CA THR A 243 9.37 -2.00 11.79
C THR A 243 10.88 -1.85 11.55
N ALA A 244 11.48 -2.81 10.82
CA ALA A 244 12.89 -2.78 10.51
C ALA A 244 13.26 -1.61 9.58
N ASP A 245 12.48 -1.36 8.53
CA ASP A 245 12.69 -0.24 7.61
C ASP A 245 12.45 1.12 8.29
N LEU A 246 11.41 1.25 9.12
CA LEU A 246 11.16 2.48 9.87
C LEU A 246 12.33 2.82 10.80
N ALA A 247 12.85 1.83 11.51
CA ALA A 247 14.00 2.02 12.40
C ALA A 247 15.24 2.50 11.62
N ARG A 248 15.53 1.90 10.46
CA ARG A 248 16.61 2.33 9.57
C ARG A 248 16.40 3.75 9.05
N SER A 249 15.19 4.05 8.57
CA SER A 249 14.81 5.36 8.04
C SER A 249 14.92 6.46 9.10
N ASN A 250 14.43 6.21 10.31
CA ASN A 250 14.54 7.16 11.42
C ASN A 250 16.00 7.45 11.78
N ALA A 251 16.85 6.42 11.81
CA ALA A 251 18.27 6.57 12.09
C ALA A 251 19.00 7.33 10.98
N LEU A 252 18.76 6.98 9.71
CA LEU A 252 19.43 7.59 8.56
C LEU A 252 19.03 9.06 8.39
N LEU A 253 17.72 9.34 8.42
CA LEU A 253 17.16 10.68 8.23
C LEU A 253 17.25 11.55 9.48
N LYS A 254 17.68 10.97 10.62
CA LYS A 254 17.79 11.64 11.92
C LYS A 254 16.48 12.31 12.35
N THR A 255 15.36 11.63 12.17
CA THR A 255 14.01 12.17 12.45
C THR A 255 13.78 12.52 13.92
N ALA A 256 14.58 11.96 14.83
CA ALA A 256 14.59 12.35 16.24
C ALA A 256 15.30 13.70 16.52
N VAL A 257 16.09 14.22 15.56
CA VAL A 257 16.93 15.43 15.74
C VAL A 257 16.49 16.57 14.82
N ILE A 258 16.11 16.27 13.57
CA ILE A 258 15.67 17.26 12.57
C ILE A 258 14.14 17.30 12.57
N ARG A 259 13.54 18.24 13.32
CA ARG A 259 12.09 18.43 13.47
C ARG A 259 11.73 19.91 13.53
#